data_AF-A0A4V1ZRK7-F1
#
_entry.id   AF-A0A4V1ZRK7-F1
#
_cell.length_a   1.000
_cell.length_b   1.000
_cell.length_c   1.000
_cell.angle_alpha   90.00
_cell.angle_beta   90.00
_cell.angle_gamma   90.00
#
_symmetry.space_group_name_H-M   'P 1'
#
loop_
_entity.id
_entity.type
_entity.pdbx_description
1 polymer ?
#
loop_
_entity_poly.entity_id
_entity_poly.type
_entity_poly.pdbx_seq_one_letter_code
_entity_poly.pdbx_strand_id
1 'polypeptide(L)'
;MLTPFDAAAILIVLAAVLGYFNHRVLKLPSSIGLTIMGAVASLLVVGIDQLLPGSQVGEQVVGFIAGIDFHTTLMDGMLSFLLFAGALHVKWDDMRRGRWPVAVLSTVGLALSTAVIGGGFFLIAGWLGLAMPLIWCFVFGALISPTDPVAVMGILGRAEVSPTLKATVAGESLFNDGVGVVLFAILLEAALG
;
A
#
# COMPACT_ATOMS: atom_id res chain seq x y z
N MET A 1 -28.45 5.20 -6.94
CA MET A 1 -27.24 4.38 -6.79
C MET A 1 -26.08 5.22 -7.27
N LEU A 2 -25.01 5.33 -6.48
CA LEU A 2 -23.80 6.04 -6.91
C LEU A 2 -23.17 5.23 -8.04
N THR A 3 -22.89 5.87 -9.17
CA THR A 3 -22.18 5.22 -10.27
C THR A 3 -20.70 5.06 -9.89
N PRO A 4 -19.95 4.13 -10.54
CA PRO A 4 -18.50 4.04 -10.35
C PRO A 4 -17.78 5.36 -10.63
N PHE A 5 -18.30 6.19 -11.53
CA PHE A 5 -17.78 7.52 -11.82
C PHE A 5 -18.02 8.50 -10.66
N ASP A 6 -19.20 8.47 -10.03
CA ASP A 6 -19.47 9.28 -8.84
C ASP A 6 -18.54 8.89 -7.69
N ALA A 7 -18.29 7.58 -7.54
CA ALA A 7 -17.37 7.08 -6.53
C ALA A 7 -15.94 7.56 -6.76
N ALA A 8 -15.44 7.46 -7.99
CA ALA A 8 -14.14 8.00 -8.37
C ALA A 8 -14.05 9.51 -8.14
N ALA A 9 -15.09 10.27 -8.52
CA ALA A 9 -15.12 11.72 -8.32
C ALA A 9 -15.08 12.09 -6.84
N ILE A 10 -15.88 11.44 -5.99
CA ILE A 10 -15.90 11.65 -4.54
C ILE A 10 -14.52 11.33 -3.94
N LEU A 11 -13.92 10.20 -4.31
CA LEU A 11 -12.60 9.79 -3.81
C LEU A 11 -11.49 10.78 -4.23
N ILE A 12 -11.50 11.24 -5.49
CA ILE A 12 -10.53 12.21 -6.00
C ILE A 12 -10.68 13.55 -5.29
N VAL A 13 -11.91 14.05 -5.13
CA VAL A 13 -12.19 15.31 -4.44
C VAL A 13 -11.78 15.22 -2.97
N LEU A 14 -12.12 14.13 -2.29
CA LEU A 14 -11.74 13.89 -0.91
C LEU A 14 -10.21 13.84 -0.76
N ALA A 15 -9.52 13.08 -1.62
CA ALA A 15 -8.06 13.00 -1.64
C ALA A 15 -7.42 14.37 -1.90
N ALA A 16 -7.98 15.18 -2.80
CA ALA A 16 -7.49 16.52 -3.10
C ALA A 16 -7.68 17.48 -1.90
N VAL A 17 -8.84 17.46 -1.24
CA VAL A 17 -9.14 18.28 -0.06
C VAL A 17 -8.23 17.90 1.11
N LEU A 18 -8.13 16.60 1.41
CA LEU A 18 -7.23 16.11 2.45
C LEU A 18 -5.78 16.43 2.10
N GLY A 19 -5.35 16.21 0.86
CA GLY A 19 -4.01 16.53 0.38
C GLY A 19 -3.67 18.01 0.52
N TYR A 20 -4.60 18.91 0.19
CA TYR A 20 -4.45 20.35 0.40
C TYR A 20 -4.31 20.69 1.89
N PHE A 21 -5.15 20.10 2.74
CA PHE A 21 -5.08 20.29 4.19
C PHE A 21 -3.74 19.80 4.75
N ASN A 22 -3.27 18.62 4.35
CA ASN A 22 -1.95 18.10 4.71
C ASN A 22 -0.86 19.07 4.28
N HIS A 23 -0.88 19.54 3.03
CA HIS A 23 0.12 20.48 2.54
C HIS A 23 0.14 21.79 3.33
N ARG A 24 -1.04 22.30 3.74
CA ARG A 24 -1.15 23.59 4.42
C ARG A 24 -0.85 23.52 5.92
N VAL A 25 -1.27 22.44 6.59
CA VAL A 25 -1.28 22.33 8.06
C VAL A 25 -0.23 21.35 8.56
N LEU A 26 -0.30 20.08 8.14
CA LEU A 26 0.50 18.99 8.72
C LEU A 26 1.91 18.88 8.11
N LYS A 27 2.08 19.25 6.83
CA LYS A 27 3.32 19.21 6.05
C LYS A 27 4.02 17.84 6.06
N LEU A 28 3.25 16.76 6.22
CA LEU A 28 3.77 15.39 6.18
C LEU A 28 3.96 14.93 4.72
N PRO A 29 4.81 13.92 4.47
CA PRO A 29 4.83 13.22 3.19
C PRO A 29 3.42 12.81 2.77
N SER A 30 3.08 12.97 1.48
CA SER A 30 1.70 12.88 0.97
C SER A 30 1.00 11.60 1.37
N SER A 31 1.65 10.44 1.18
CA SER A 31 1.09 9.13 1.52
C SER A 31 0.79 9.00 3.02
N ILE A 32 1.73 9.42 3.87
CA ILE A 32 1.58 9.36 5.34
C ILE A 32 0.45 10.28 5.80
N GLY A 33 0.42 11.51 5.29
CA GLY A 33 -0.61 12.48 5.64
C GLY A 33 -2.01 11.97 5.26
N LEU A 34 -2.18 11.51 4.02
CA LEU A 34 -3.47 11.01 3.54
C LEU A 34 -3.97 9.82 4.37
N THR A 35 -3.09 8.85 4.68
CA THR A 35 -3.45 7.69 5.49
C THR A 35 -3.88 8.08 6.90
N ILE A 36 -3.13 8.97 7.57
CA ILE A 36 -3.49 9.44 8.92
C ILE A 36 -4.82 10.18 8.90
N MET A 37 -5.03 11.09 7.96
CA MET A 37 -6.29 11.82 7.87
C MET A 37 -7.46 10.92 7.50
N GLY A 38 -7.26 9.92 6.65
CA GLY A 38 -8.27 8.91 6.34
C GLY A 38 -8.65 8.08 7.56
N ALA A 39 -7.66 7.67 8.37
CA ALA A 39 -7.90 6.97 9.63
C ALA A 39 -8.66 7.85 10.63
N VAL A 40 -8.28 9.12 10.77
CA VAL A 40 -9.00 10.09 11.63
C VAL A 40 -10.42 10.31 11.12
N ALA A 41 -10.63 10.48 9.81
CA ALA A 41 -11.96 10.62 9.23
C ALA A 41 -12.84 9.39 9.50
N SER A 42 -12.27 8.17 9.39
CA SER A 42 -12.95 6.93 9.75
C SER A 42 -13.35 6.90 11.23
N LEU A 43 -12.43 7.27 12.14
CA LEU A 43 -12.73 7.35 13.58
C LEU A 43 -13.79 8.41 13.89
N LEU A 44 -13.81 9.53 13.18
CA LEU A 44 -14.83 10.57 13.33
C LEU A 44 -16.20 10.06 12.88
N VAL A 45 -16.29 9.33 11.77
CA VAL A 45 -17.55 8.70 11.32
C VAL A 45 -18.07 7.73 12.37
N VAL A 46 -17.20 6.85 12.89
CA VAL A 46 -17.58 5.92 13.98
C VAL A 46 -18.01 6.68 15.24
N GLY A 47 -17.33 7.78 15.59
CA GLY A 47 -17.68 8.60 16.74
C GLY A 47 -19.03 9.32 16.59
N ILE A 48 -19.36 9.81 15.39
CA ILE A 48 -20.63 10.48 15.08
C ILE A 48 -21.79 9.50 15.28
N ASP A 49 -21.69 8.28 14.77
CA ASP A 49 -22.75 7.27 14.91
C ASP A 49 -23.00 6.85 16.37
N GLN A 50 -21.97 6.91 17.22
CA GLN A 50 -22.11 6.63 18.65
C GLN A 50 -22.71 7.82 19.44
N LEU A 51 -22.42 9.07 19.03
CA LEU A 51 -22.86 10.28 19.73
C LEU A 51 -24.27 10.74 19.30
N LEU A 52 -24.66 10.47 18.06
CA LEU A 52 -25.96 10.83 17.50
C LEU A 52 -26.74 9.56 17.11
N PRO A 53 -27.43 8.91 18.06
CA PRO A 53 -28.25 7.73 17.77
C PRO A 53 -29.39 8.10 16.81
N GLY A 54 -29.14 7.92 15.51
CA GLY A 54 -29.99 8.38 14.40
C GLY A 54 -29.21 8.84 13.16
N SER A 55 -27.89 9.07 13.25
CA SER A 55 -27.08 9.31 12.05
C SER A 55 -26.91 8.01 11.26
N GLN A 56 -27.22 8.07 9.95
CA GLN A 56 -26.96 6.98 9.01
C GLN A 56 -25.62 7.18 8.28
N VAL A 57 -24.70 7.94 8.87
CA VAL A 57 -23.48 8.37 8.18
C VAL A 57 -22.55 7.19 7.97
N GLY A 58 -22.32 6.35 9.00
CA GLY A 58 -21.52 5.13 8.82
C GLY A 58 -22.17 4.15 7.85
N GLU A 59 -23.49 3.95 7.91
CA GLU A 59 -24.19 3.06 6.96
C GLU A 59 -24.05 3.54 5.51
N GLN A 60 -24.16 4.85 5.26
CA GLN A 60 -23.95 5.43 3.93
C GLN A 60 -22.50 5.27 3.46
N VAL A 61 -21.52 5.49 4.33
CA VAL A 61 -20.10 5.34 4.00
C VAL A 61 -19.76 3.86 3.73
N VAL A 62 -20.23 2.94 4.57
CA VAL A 62 -20.03 1.49 4.37
C VAL A 62 -20.72 1.02 3.10
N GLY A 63 -21.96 1.45 2.85
CA GLY A 63 -22.70 1.13 1.63
C GLY A 63 -22.01 1.68 0.37
N PHE A 64 -21.41 2.86 0.45
CA PHE A 64 -20.59 3.42 -0.63
C PHE A 64 -19.33 2.58 -0.89
N ILE A 65 -18.58 2.23 0.16
CA ILE A 65 -17.35 1.43 0.07
C ILE A 65 -17.66 0.02 -0.47
N ALA A 66 -18.75 -0.61 0.00
CA ALA A 66 -19.18 -1.93 -0.46
C ALA A 66 -19.59 -1.95 -1.94
N GLY A 67 -19.94 -0.80 -2.53
CA GLY A 67 -20.20 -0.65 -3.95
C GLY A 67 -18.93 -0.61 -4.83
N ILE A 68 -17.74 -0.54 -4.22
CA ILE A 68 -16.47 -0.48 -4.92
C ILE A 68 -15.75 -1.81 -4.78
N ASP A 69 -15.57 -2.52 -5.89
CA ASP A 69 -14.65 -3.65 -5.94
C ASP A 69 -13.21 -3.13 -6.08
N PHE A 70 -12.57 -2.89 -4.93
CA PHE A 70 -11.19 -2.42 -4.87
C PHE A 70 -10.22 -3.43 -5.45
N HIS A 71 -10.48 -4.73 -5.32
CA HIS A 71 -9.60 -5.76 -5.84
C HIS A 71 -9.54 -5.67 -7.37
N THR A 72 -10.68 -5.76 -8.03
CA THR A 72 -10.75 -5.68 -9.50
C THR A 72 -10.26 -4.33 -10.01
N THR A 73 -10.66 -3.23 -9.34
CA THR A 73 -10.28 -1.88 -9.77
C THR A 73 -8.77 -1.63 -9.63
N LEU A 74 -8.18 -2.00 -8.50
CA LEU A 74 -6.76 -1.74 -8.22
C LEU A 74 -5.86 -2.80 -8.85
N MET A 75 -6.14 -4.07 -8.64
CA MET A 75 -5.26 -5.18 -9.04
C MET A 75 -5.32 -5.44 -10.55
N ASP A 76 -6.54 -5.56 -11.10
CA ASP A 76 -6.70 -5.90 -12.53
C ASP A 76 -6.64 -4.64 -13.41
N GLY A 77 -7.12 -3.51 -12.89
CA GLY A 77 -7.14 -2.23 -13.60
C GLY A 77 -5.87 -1.40 -13.39
N MET A 78 -5.76 -0.76 -12.22
CA MET A 78 -4.80 0.34 -12.00
C MET A 78 -3.35 -0.11 -11.87
N LEU A 79 -3.08 -1.28 -11.27
CA LEU A 79 -1.72 -1.75 -10.97
C LEU A 79 -0.85 -1.80 -12.23
N SER A 80 -1.37 -2.33 -13.34
CA SER A 80 -0.65 -2.38 -14.61
C SER A 80 -0.23 -0.98 -15.10
N PHE A 81 -1.11 0.02 -14.96
CA PHE A 81 -0.80 1.40 -15.32
C PHE A 81 0.18 2.06 -14.34
N LEU A 82 0.07 1.77 -13.04
CA LEU A 82 0.97 2.28 -12.01
C LEU A 82 2.39 1.74 -12.18
N LEU A 83 2.53 0.42 -12.40
CA LEU A 83 3.82 -0.22 -12.67
C LEU A 83 4.42 0.30 -13.98
N PHE A 84 3.60 0.45 -15.03
CA PHE A 84 4.07 1.04 -16.29
C PHE A 84 4.54 2.49 -16.12
N ALA A 85 3.76 3.32 -15.41
CA ALA A 85 4.13 4.70 -15.12
C ALA A 85 5.39 4.79 -14.27
N GLY A 86 5.55 3.90 -13.28
CA GLY A 86 6.77 3.78 -12.48
C GLY A 86 7.98 3.43 -13.35
N ALA A 87 7.85 2.46 -14.25
CA ALA A 87 8.89 2.07 -15.19
C ALA A 87 9.35 3.21 -16.11
N LEU A 88 8.43 4.07 -16.57
CA LEU A 88 8.75 5.21 -17.42
C LEU A 88 9.65 6.26 -16.73
N HIS A 89 9.60 6.36 -15.40
CA HIS A 89 10.43 7.29 -14.63
C HIS A 89 11.83 6.74 -14.29
N VAL A 90 12.08 5.44 -14.56
CA VAL A 90 13.37 4.79 -14.26
C VAL A 90 14.31 4.87 -15.45
N LYS A 91 15.50 5.44 -15.24
CA LYS A 91 16.56 5.46 -16.25
C LYS A 91 17.13 4.06 -16.47
N TRP A 92 16.84 3.49 -17.64
CA TRP A 92 17.23 2.11 -18.00
C TRP A 92 18.73 1.85 -17.88
N ASP A 93 19.59 2.77 -18.35
CA ASP A 93 21.04 2.59 -18.30
C ASP A 93 21.62 2.59 -16.88
N ASP A 94 21.04 3.41 -15.99
CA ASP A 94 21.44 3.46 -14.58
C ASP A 94 20.94 2.23 -13.82
N MET A 95 19.70 1.79 -14.07
CA MET A 95 19.14 0.57 -13.48
C MET A 95 19.93 -0.68 -13.92
N ARG A 96 20.33 -0.75 -15.19
CA ARG A 96 21.08 -1.89 -15.74
C ARG A 96 22.44 -2.07 -15.07
N ARG A 97 23.04 -1.00 -14.54
CA ARG A 97 24.28 -1.06 -13.74
C ARG A 97 24.04 -1.67 -12.35
N GLY A 98 22.87 -1.45 -11.76
CA GLY A 98 22.45 -1.99 -10.46
C GLY A 98 21.54 -3.21 -10.52
N ARG A 99 21.47 -3.93 -11.66
CA ARG A 99 20.46 -4.98 -11.89
C ARG A 99 20.50 -6.15 -10.91
N TRP A 100 21.70 -6.50 -10.41
CA TRP A 100 21.87 -7.62 -9.48
C TRP A 100 21.31 -7.28 -8.09
N PRO A 101 21.66 -6.13 -7.48
CA PRO A 101 20.98 -5.64 -6.29
C PRO A 101 19.46 -5.60 -6.43
N VAL A 102 18.94 -5.02 -7.52
CA VAL A 102 17.49 -4.94 -7.76
C VAL A 102 16.86 -6.33 -7.73
N ALA A 103 17.38 -7.27 -8.53
CA ALA A 103 16.82 -8.61 -8.62
C ALA A 103 16.88 -9.37 -7.29
N VAL A 104 17.98 -9.27 -6.54
CA VAL A 104 18.13 -9.98 -5.26
C VAL A 104 17.22 -9.39 -4.20
N LEU A 105 17.13 -8.05 -4.08
CA LEU A 105 16.26 -7.42 -3.10
C LEU A 105 14.77 -7.67 -3.41
N SER A 106 14.35 -7.51 -4.67
CA SER A 106 12.94 -7.65 -5.06
C SER A 106 12.45 -9.10 -5.07
N THR A 107 13.32 -10.10 -4.94
CA THR A 107 12.95 -11.52 -4.91
C THR A 107 13.30 -12.16 -3.57
N VAL A 108 14.59 -12.38 -3.32
CA VAL A 108 15.08 -13.05 -2.10
C VAL A 108 14.82 -12.16 -0.88
N GLY A 109 15.06 -10.85 -1.00
CA GLY A 109 14.78 -9.89 0.07
C GLY A 109 13.30 -9.87 0.44
N LEU A 110 12.42 -9.79 -0.55
CA LEU A 110 10.97 -9.83 -0.36
C LEU A 110 10.50 -11.15 0.28
N ALA A 111 10.97 -12.30 -0.22
CA ALA A 111 10.60 -13.61 0.33
C ALA A 111 11.09 -13.77 1.77
N LEU A 112 12.31 -13.33 2.07
CA LEU A 112 12.86 -13.32 3.41
C LEU A 112 12.08 -12.38 4.34
N SER A 113 11.75 -11.17 3.87
CA SER A 113 10.92 -10.22 4.61
C SER A 113 9.56 -10.83 4.95
N THR A 114 8.93 -11.48 3.97
CA THR A 114 7.63 -12.17 4.15
C THR A 114 7.73 -13.26 5.21
N ALA A 115 8.78 -14.08 5.16
CA ALA A 115 9.01 -15.13 6.12
C ALA A 115 9.28 -14.59 7.53
N VAL A 116 10.08 -13.54 7.66
CA VAL A 116 10.42 -12.91 8.94
C VAL A 116 9.19 -12.24 9.55
N ILE A 117 8.45 -11.44 8.78
CA ILE A 117 7.26 -10.74 9.27
C ILE A 117 6.16 -11.74 9.59
N GLY A 118 5.87 -12.70 8.71
CA GLY A 118 4.84 -13.71 8.93
C GLY A 118 5.18 -14.66 10.10
N GLY A 119 6.44 -15.11 10.18
CA GLY A 119 6.90 -15.92 11.31
C GLY A 119 6.88 -15.14 12.63
N GLY A 120 7.33 -13.89 12.63
CA GLY A 120 7.25 -13.00 13.79
C GLY A 120 5.81 -12.76 14.24
N PHE A 121 4.90 -12.53 13.29
CA PHE A 121 3.48 -12.35 13.57
C PHE A 121 2.85 -13.61 14.16
N PHE A 122 3.19 -14.79 13.63
CA PHE A 122 2.75 -16.08 14.20
C PHE A 122 3.21 -16.26 15.65
N LEU A 123 4.48 -15.94 15.95
CA LEU A 123 5.01 -16.02 17.31
C LEU A 123 4.28 -15.05 18.25
N ILE A 124 4.11 -13.80 17.85
CA ILE A 124 3.39 -12.80 18.64
C ILE A 124 1.94 -13.21 18.88
N ALA A 125 1.24 -13.70 17.85
CA ALA A 125 -0.12 -14.20 17.97
C ALA A 125 -0.21 -15.36 18.98
N GLY A 126 0.74 -16.31 18.91
CA GLY A 126 0.84 -17.41 19.87
C GLY A 126 1.07 -16.94 21.32
N TRP A 127 1.91 -15.93 21.53
CA TRP A 127 2.13 -15.33 22.85
C TRP A 127 0.88 -14.61 23.40
N LEU A 128 0.05 -14.05 22.53
CA LEU A 128 -1.22 -13.42 22.87
C LEU A 128 -2.39 -14.42 23.03
N GLY A 129 -2.15 -15.72 22.82
CA GLY A 129 -3.19 -16.75 22.86
C GLY A 129 -4.13 -16.75 21.64
N LEU A 130 -3.76 -16.06 20.56
CA LEU A 130 -4.51 -16.04 19.31
C LEU A 130 -4.07 -17.21 18.43
N ALA A 131 -4.95 -18.21 18.28
CA ALA A 131 -4.71 -19.35 17.40
C ALA A 131 -4.95 -18.96 15.94
N MET A 132 -3.92 -18.49 15.25
CA MET A 132 -3.96 -18.21 13.81
C MET A 132 -3.23 -19.29 12.99
N PRO A 133 -3.79 -19.76 11.87
CA PRO A 133 -3.08 -20.65 10.96
C PRO A 133 -1.85 -19.93 10.37
N LEU A 134 -0.73 -20.65 10.30
CA LEU A 134 0.55 -20.10 9.83
C LEU A 134 0.46 -19.47 8.44
N ILE A 135 -0.35 -20.05 7.55
CA ILE A 135 -0.52 -19.54 6.19
C ILE A 135 -1.08 -18.11 6.18
N TRP A 136 -2.04 -17.79 7.05
CA TRP A 136 -2.59 -16.44 7.17
C TRP A 136 -1.56 -15.45 7.72
N CYS A 137 -0.65 -15.90 8.57
CA CYS A 137 0.48 -15.07 9.00
C CYS A 137 1.43 -14.75 7.85
N PHE A 138 1.67 -15.71 6.94
CA PHE A 138 2.47 -15.45 5.73
C PHE A 138 1.73 -14.58 4.71
N VAL A 139 0.41 -14.71 4.57
CA VAL A 139 -0.41 -13.76 3.78
C VAL A 139 -0.23 -12.34 4.29
N PHE A 140 -0.29 -12.15 5.62
CA PHE A 140 0.01 -10.86 6.24
C PHE A 140 1.46 -10.41 5.96
N GLY A 141 2.43 -11.32 6.09
CA GLY A 141 3.83 -11.02 5.76
C GLY A 141 4.01 -10.53 4.33
N ALA A 142 3.36 -11.17 3.36
CA ALA A 142 3.43 -10.81 1.95
C ALA A 142 2.72 -9.48 1.64
N LEU A 143 1.65 -9.17 2.37
CA LEU A 143 0.94 -7.90 2.26
C LEU A 143 1.81 -6.70 2.72
N ILE A 144 2.65 -6.90 3.73
CA ILE A 144 3.44 -5.82 4.37
C ILE A 144 4.87 -5.71 3.81
N SER A 145 5.39 -6.75 3.16
CA SER A 145 6.78 -6.78 2.69
C SER A 145 7.12 -5.86 1.51
N PRO A 146 6.21 -5.56 0.57
CA PRO A 146 6.45 -4.57 -0.48
C PRO A 146 6.78 -3.18 0.09
N THR A 147 7.74 -2.49 -0.52
CA THR A 147 8.30 -1.21 -0.06
C THR A 147 7.89 -0.04 -0.95
N ASP A 148 7.59 1.13 -0.37
CA ASP A 148 7.26 2.35 -1.13
C ASP A 148 8.52 3.20 -1.41
N PRO A 149 8.95 3.35 -2.68
CA PRO A 149 10.15 4.11 -3.01
C PRO A 149 9.92 5.62 -2.84
N VAL A 150 8.68 6.11 -2.87
CA VAL A 150 8.37 7.55 -2.86
C VAL A 150 8.86 8.19 -1.57
N ALA A 151 8.65 7.52 -0.43
CA ALA A 151 9.11 7.99 0.87
C ALA A 151 10.65 8.07 0.92
N VAL A 152 11.34 7.04 0.45
CA VAL A 152 12.81 6.95 0.44
C VAL A 152 13.41 7.95 -0.54
N MET A 153 12.85 8.06 -1.74
CA MET A 153 13.27 8.99 -2.79
C MET A 153 13.09 10.45 -2.38
N GLY A 154 12.08 10.78 -1.58
CA GLY A 154 11.92 12.12 -1.01
C GLY A 154 13.08 12.54 -0.09
N ILE A 155 13.69 11.56 0.59
CA ILE A 155 14.87 11.78 1.45
C ILE A 155 16.15 11.76 0.60
N LEU A 156 16.34 10.75 -0.25
CA LEU A 156 17.50 10.63 -1.15
C LEU A 156 17.58 11.78 -2.17
N GLY A 157 16.46 12.40 -2.52
CA GLY A 157 16.43 13.61 -3.35
C GLY A 157 17.10 14.81 -2.69
N ARG A 158 17.12 14.86 -1.35
CA ARG A 158 17.78 15.91 -0.56
C ARG A 158 19.25 15.60 -0.26
N ALA A 159 19.69 14.36 -0.51
CA ALA A 159 21.06 13.91 -0.33
C ALA A 159 21.81 13.84 -1.68
N GLU A 160 23.12 14.12 -1.66
CA GLU A 160 23.99 13.92 -2.82
C GLU A 160 24.34 12.43 -3.00
N VAL A 161 23.35 11.65 -3.44
CA VAL A 161 23.50 10.23 -3.78
C VAL A 161 23.64 10.00 -5.28
N SER A 162 24.40 8.96 -5.65
CA SER A 162 24.70 8.65 -7.05
C SER A 162 23.44 8.34 -7.86
N PRO A 163 23.41 8.68 -9.17
CA PRO A 163 22.28 8.34 -10.05
C PRO A 163 21.97 6.85 -10.08
N THR A 164 23.01 6.01 -9.99
CA THR A 164 22.87 4.55 -9.93
C THR A 164 22.14 4.11 -8.67
N LEU A 165 22.45 4.65 -7.49
CA LEU A 165 21.75 4.30 -6.26
C LEU A 165 20.27 4.69 -6.31
N LYS A 166 19.96 5.89 -6.84
CA LYS A 166 18.56 6.32 -7.05
C LYS A 166 17.82 5.38 -7.99
N ALA A 167 18.44 4.99 -9.11
CA ALA A 167 17.85 4.06 -10.05
C ALA A 167 17.71 2.63 -9.49
N THR A 168 18.65 2.19 -8.64
CA THR A 168 18.58 0.90 -7.94
C THR A 168 17.44 0.88 -6.93
N VAL A 169 17.26 1.92 -6.11
CA VAL A 169 16.15 2.00 -5.14
C VAL A 169 14.81 2.06 -5.87
N ALA A 170 14.68 2.91 -6.90
CA ALA A 170 13.46 2.99 -7.68
C ALA A 170 13.14 1.67 -8.41
N GLY A 171 14.17 0.98 -8.94
CA GLY A 171 14.02 -0.32 -9.58
C GLY A 171 13.64 -1.42 -8.58
N GLU A 172 14.29 -1.47 -7.43
CA GLU A 172 13.98 -2.44 -6.37
C GLU A 172 12.51 -2.39 -6.01
N SER A 173 11.98 -1.22 -5.67
CA SER A 173 10.59 -1.12 -5.24
C SER A 173 9.59 -1.35 -6.38
N LEU A 174 9.91 -0.94 -7.62
CA LEU A 174 9.07 -1.24 -8.78
C LEU A 174 8.93 -2.74 -9.05
N PHE A 175 10.04 -3.48 -9.00
CA PHE A 175 10.00 -4.95 -9.14
C PHE A 175 9.36 -5.60 -7.91
N ASN A 176 9.59 -5.04 -6.72
CA ASN A 176 9.04 -5.52 -5.46
C ASN A 176 7.50 -5.46 -5.45
N ASP A 177 6.90 -4.39 -6.00
CA ASP A 177 5.43 -4.28 -6.13
C ASP A 177 4.86 -5.42 -6.99
N GLY A 178 5.48 -5.70 -8.14
CA GLY A 178 5.04 -6.78 -9.03
C GLY A 178 5.20 -8.17 -8.42
N VAL A 179 6.38 -8.47 -7.86
CA VAL A 179 6.66 -9.78 -7.24
C VAL A 179 5.85 -9.97 -5.95
N GLY A 180 5.66 -8.90 -5.18
CA GLY A 180 4.87 -8.88 -3.95
C GLY A 180 3.43 -9.26 -4.16
N VAL A 181 2.80 -8.70 -5.20
CA VAL A 181 1.42 -9.05 -5.57
C VAL A 181 1.29 -10.53 -5.94
N VAL A 182 2.23 -11.06 -6.72
CA VAL A 182 2.23 -12.50 -7.09
C VAL A 182 2.40 -13.37 -5.85
N LEU A 183 3.35 -13.04 -4.97
CA LEU A 183 3.58 -13.78 -3.73
C LEU A 183 2.34 -13.75 -2.81
N PHE A 184 1.72 -12.59 -2.68
CA PHE A 184 0.47 -12.42 -1.92
C PHE A 184 -0.65 -13.28 -2.50
N ALA A 185 -0.87 -13.25 -3.82
CA ALA A 185 -1.91 -14.04 -4.47
C ALA A 185 -1.72 -15.55 -4.27
N ILE A 186 -0.49 -16.05 -4.43
CA ILE A 186 -0.16 -17.46 -4.20
C ILE A 186 -0.47 -17.87 -2.75
N LEU A 187 -0.04 -17.07 -1.78
CA LEU A 187 -0.25 -17.38 -0.37
C LEU A 187 -1.73 -17.26 0.03
N LEU A 188 -2.46 -16.31 -0.56
CA LEU A 188 -3.88 -16.12 -0.33
C LEU A 188 -4.68 -17.30 -0.89
N GLU A 189 -4.41 -17.72 -2.12
CA GLU A 189 -5.04 -18.89 -2.73
C GLU A 189 -4.76 -20.15 -1.88
N ALA A 190 -3.50 -20.36 -1.48
CA ALA A 190 -3.12 -21.45 -0.59
C ALA A 190 -3.79 -21.39 0.80
N ALA A 191 -4.15 -20.19 1.28
CA ALA A 191 -4.87 -20.01 2.55
C ALA A 191 -6.38 -20.29 2.42
N LEU A 192 -6.96 -20.00 1.25
CA LEU A 192 -8.38 -20.17 0.97
C LEU A 192 -8.75 -21.62 0.61
N GLY A 193 -7.80 -22.39 0.07
CA GLY A 193 -7.96 -23.81 -0.27
C GLY A 193 -8.34 -24.03 -1.71
#